data_AF-A0A8T4RZU7-F1
#
_entry.id   AF-A0A8T4RZU7-F1
#
_cell.length_a   1.000
_cell.length_b   1.000
_cell.length_c   1.000
_cell.angle_alpha   90.00
_cell.angle_beta   90.00
_cell.angle_gamma   90.00
#
_symmetry.space_group_name_H-M   'P 1'
#
loop_
_entity.id
_entity.type
_entity.pdbx_description
1 polymer ?
#
loop_
_entity_poly.entity_id
_entity_poly.type
_entity_poly.pdbx_seq_one_letter_code
_entity_poly.pdbx_strand_id
1 'polypeptide(L)'
;MPRGRPIRSEIRQNIVEILYFMKQGYGYEIYKAYVAIFPKVTMRSIYYHLKKGLALEEFRVEKIEKEKGDYSWGGEAEKIYYALGKNAKPAMIEKVKEFFEKKNKQP
;
A
#
# COMPACT_ATOMS: atom_id res chain seq x y z
N MET A 1 9.02 -10.77 -27.75
CA MET A 1 8.25 -10.14 -26.65
C MET A 1 7.02 -11.00 -26.38
N PRO A 2 6.80 -11.51 -25.17
CA PRO A 2 5.62 -12.34 -24.91
C PRO A 2 4.36 -11.51 -25.12
N ARG A 3 3.49 -11.96 -26.02
CA ARG A 3 2.17 -11.36 -26.27
C ARG A 3 1.26 -11.72 -25.09
N GLY A 4 0.88 -10.73 -24.30
CA GLY A 4 -0.05 -10.88 -23.18
C GLY A 4 -0.12 -9.64 -22.30
N ARG A 5 -1.26 -9.39 -21.65
CA ARG A 5 -1.37 -8.33 -20.64
C ARG A 5 -0.33 -8.62 -19.55
N PRO A 6 0.47 -7.64 -19.10
CA PRO A 6 1.44 -7.86 -18.04
C PRO A 6 0.79 -8.53 -16.84
N ILE A 7 1.37 -9.65 -16.36
CA ILE A 7 0.89 -10.38 -15.18
C ILE A 7 0.92 -9.46 -13.94
N ARG A 8 1.85 -8.50 -13.93
CA ARG A 8 2.04 -7.53 -12.85
C ARG A 8 1.49 -6.17 -13.24
N SER A 9 0.74 -5.59 -12.31
CA SER A 9 0.28 -4.21 -12.42
C SER A 9 1.32 -3.30 -11.79
N GLU A 10 1.70 -2.24 -12.50
CA GLU A 10 2.63 -1.22 -12.01
C GLU A 10 2.16 -0.62 -10.67
N ILE A 11 0.87 -0.29 -10.55
CA ILE A 11 0.28 0.24 -9.30
C ILE A 11 0.50 -0.74 -8.14
N ARG A 12 0.31 -2.04 -8.37
CA ARG A 12 0.50 -3.04 -7.32
C ARG A 12 1.97 -3.22 -6.96
N GLN A 13 2.88 -3.18 -7.93
CA GLN A 13 4.31 -3.19 -7.67
C GLN A 13 4.73 -1.97 -6.85
N ASN A 14 4.22 -0.78 -7.18
CA ASN A 14 4.48 0.45 -6.43
C ASN A 14 4.00 0.34 -4.97
N ILE A 15 2.84 -0.29 -4.72
CA ILE A 15 2.36 -0.59 -3.36
C ILE A 15 3.31 -1.58 -2.64
N VAL A 16 3.83 -2.59 -3.33
CA VAL A 16 4.86 -3.50 -2.76
C VAL A 16 6.09 -2.71 -2.33
N GLU A 17 6.60 -1.79 -3.16
CA GLU A 17 7.75 -0.95 -2.78
C GLU A 17 7.43 -0.09 -1.56
N ILE A 18 6.26 0.56 -1.55
CA ILE A 18 5.83 1.40 -0.42
C ILE A 18 5.81 0.59 0.87
N LEU A 19 5.15 -0.57 0.86
CA LEU A 19 5.05 -1.43 2.04
C LEU A 19 6.39 -2.06 2.45
N TYR A 20 7.33 -2.25 1.53
CA TYR A 20 8.68 -2.72 1.85
C TYR A 20 9.42 -1.74 2.78
N PHE A 21 9.35 -0.44 2.48
CA PHE A 21 9.98 0.61 3.28
C PHE A 21 9.13 0.99 4.50
N MET A 22 7.81 1.10 4.34
CA MET A 22 6.87 1.48 5.40
C MET A 22 6.65 0.36 6.44
N LYS A 23 6.99 -0.89 6.11
CA LYS A 23 6.74 -2.14 6.87
C LYS A 23 5.27 -2.53 6.96
N GLN A 24 4.41 -1.62 7.37
CA GLN A 24 2.95 -1.79 7.37
C GLN A 24 2.24 -0.46 7.17
N GLY A 25 1.01 -0.50 6.67
CA GLY A 25 0.17 0.71 6.58
C GLY A 25 -1.28 0.37 6.29
N TYR A 26 -2.21 1.25 6.67
CA TYR A 26 -3.60 1.11 6.28
C TYR A 26 -3.89 1.81 4.95
N GLY A 27 -5.02 1.47 4.32
CA GLY A 27 -5.30 1.84 2.91
C GLY A 27 -5.12 3.34 2.58
N TYR A 28 -5.51 4.22 3.49
CA TYR A 28 -5.35 5.67 3.29
C TYR A 28 -3.90 6.15 3.41
N GLU A 29 -3.09 5.58 4.31
CA GLU A 29 -1.66 5.93 4.39
C GLU A 29 -0.90 5.47 3.16
N ILE A 30 -1.18 4.25 2.70
CA ILE A 30 -0.61 3.70 1.47
C ILE A 30 -0.97 4.61 0.30
N TYR A 31 -2.23 5.04 0.21
CA TYR A 31 -2.67 6.00 -0.82
C TYR A 31 -1.90 7.33 -0.74
N LYS A 32 -1.75 7.93 0.46
CA LYS A 32 -1.00 9.18 0.64
C LYS A 32 0.46 9.04 0.19
N ALA A 33 1.14 7.97 0.61
CA ALA A 33 2.50 7.69 0.18
C ALA A 33 2.57 7.48 -1.33
N TYR A 34 1.60 6.77 -1.91
CA TYR A 34 1.53 6.52 -3.34
C TYR A 34 1.47 7.81 -4.15
N VAL A 35 0.50 8.68 -3.87
CA VAL A 35 0.32 9.91 -4.66
C VAL A 35 1.41 10.95 -4.43
N ALA A 36 2.23 10.80 -3.38
CA ALA A 36 3.41 11.62 -3.15
C ALA A 36 4.62 11.19 -4.00
N ILE A 37 4.70 9.92 -4.42
CA ILE A 37 5.87 9.34 -5.12
C ILE A 37 5.58 9.00 -6.59
N PHE A 38 4.32 8.76 -6.93
CA PHE A 38 3.87 8.22 -8.21
C PHE A 38 2.73 9.05 -8.82
N PRO A 39 2.43 8.90 -10.12
CA PRO A 39 1.28 9.54 -10.74
C PRO A 39 -0.02 9.25 -9.98
N LYS A 40 -0.86 10.27 -9.83
CA LYS A 40 -2.07 10.19 -9.01
C LYS A 40 -3.01 9.09 -9.52
N VAL A 41 -3.49 8.26 -8.60
CA VAL A 41 -4.56 7.27 -8.82
C VAL A 41 -5.74 7.57 -7.91
N THR A 42 -6.85 6.88 -8.09
CA THR A 42 -7.96 6.97 -7.14
C THR A 42 -7.70 6.08 -5.92
N MET A 43 -8.24 6.46 -4.77
CA MET A 43 -8.17 5.63 -3.56
C MET A 43 -8.80 4.24 -3.79
N ARG A 44 -9.87 4.16 -4.59
CA ARG A 44 -10.49 2.89 -5.01
C ARG A 44 -9.52 1.98 -5.76
N SER A 45 -8.63 2.54 -6.58
CA SER A 45 -7.59 1.76 -7.27
C SER A 45 -6.62 1.11 -6.27
N ILE A 46 -6.20 1.84 -5.24
CA ILE A 46 -5.36 1.28 -4.17
C ILE A 46 -6.07 0.11 -3.48
N TYR A 47 -7.33 0.28 -3.05
CA TYR A 47 -8.09 -0.81 -2.42
C TYR A 47 -8.30 -2.02 -3.34
N TYR A 48 -8.56 -1.80 -4.63
CA TYR A 48 -8.62 -2.88 -5.61
C TYR A 48 -7.30 -3.67 -5.67
N HIS A 49 -6.17 -2.97 -5.70
CA HIS A 49 -4.84 -3.59 -5.75
C HIS A 49 -4.45 -4.28 -4.45
N LEU A 50 -4.82 -3.74 -3.29
CA LEU A 50 -4.66 -4.40 -2.00
C LEU A 50 -5.46 -5.71 -1.94
N LYS A 51 -6.75 -5.67 -2.31
CA LYS A 51 -7.58 -6.88 -2.38
C LYS A 51 -7.01 -7.92 -3.33
N LYS A 52 -6.56 -7.50 -4.52
CA LYS A 52 -5.94 -8.41 -5.49
C LYS A 52 -4.60 -8.96 -5.00
N GLY A 53 -3.77 -8.15 -4.36
CA GLY A 53 -2.48 -8.59 -3.83
C GLY A 53 -2.62 -9.52 -2.63
N LEU A 54 -3.66 -9.37 -1.80
CA LEU A 54 -4.02 -10.38 -0.79
C LEU A 54 -4.34 -11.73 -1.43
N ALA A 55 -5.16 -11.75 -2.49
CA ALA A 55 -5.51 -12.98 -3.19
C ALA A 55 -4.32 -13.66 -3.89
N LEU A 56 -3.28 -12.88 -4.22
CA LEU A 56 -2.01 -13.37 -4.79
C LEU A 56 -0.94 -13.64 -3.72
N GLU A 57 -1.26 -13.41 -2.45
CA GLU A 57 -0.36 -13.50 -1.29
C GLU A 57 0.90 -12.60 -1.42
N GLU A 58 0.81 -11.55 -2.23
CA GLU A 58 1.79 -10.46 -2.31
C GLU A 58 1.63 -9.50 -1.12
N PHE A 59 0.44 -9.46 -0.52
CA PHE A 59 0.16 -8.74 0.73
C PHE A 59 -0.41 -9.70 1.77
N ARG A 60 -0.33 -9.30 3.03
CA ARG A 60 -1.03 -9.92 4.15
C ARG A 60 -1.69 -8.86 5.02
N VAL A 61 -2.73 -9.24 5.75
CA VAL A 61 -3.29 -8.40 6.82
C VAL A 61 -2.41 -8.60 8.06
N GLU A 62 -1.85 -7.50 8.57
CA GLU A 62 -1.01 -7.51 9.78
C GLU A 62 -1.87 -7.39 11.03
N LYS A 63 -2.82 -6.45 11.02
CA LYS A 63 -3.77 -6.21 12.12
C LYS A 63 -5.01 -5.47 11.61
N ILE A 64 -6.07 -5.53 12.40
CA ILE A 64 -7.27 -4.73 12.22
C ILE A 64 -7.46 -3.92 13.50
N GLU A 65 -7.45 -2.60 13.39
CA GLU A 65 -7.71 -1.70 14.52
C GLU A 65 -9.09 -1.07 14.37
N LYS A 66 -9.86 -1.08 15.45
CA LYS A 66 -11.14 -0.38 15.53
C LYS A 66 -10.93 0.95 16.23
N GLU A 67 -11.08 2.04 15.51
CA GLU A 67 -11.14 3.37 16.12
C GLU A 67 -12.58 3.70 16.46
N LYS A 68 -12.88 3.75 17.76
CA LYS A 68 -14.13 4.33 18.25
C LYS A 68 -14.07 5.84 18.11
N GLY A 69 -15.09 6.45 17.52
CA GLY A 69 -15.17 7.91 17.38
C GLY A 69 -16.58 8.35 17.00
N ASP A 70 -16.92 9.60 17.32
CA ASP A 70 -18.18 10.23 16.93
C ASP A 70 -18.12 10.69 15.47
N TYR A 71 -18.04 9.73 14.55
CA TYR A 71 -18.12 10.03 13.12
C TYR A 71 -19.58 10.20 12.73
N SER A 72 -19.85 11.13 11.80
CA SER A 72 -21.20 11.40 11.28
C SER A 72 -21.87 10.23 10.54
N TRP A 73 -21.21 9.06 10.47
CA TRP A 73 -21.66 7.87 9.75
C TRP A 73 -21.62 6.58 10.59
N GLY A 74 -21.31 6.66 11.89
CA GLY A 74 -21.24 5.50 12.79
C GLY A 74 -20.14 5.61 13.85
N GLY A 75 -20.28 4.85 14.94
CA GLY A 75 -19.42 4.95 16.13
C GLY A 75 -18.06 4.25 16.06
N GLU A 76 -17.77 3.51 14.99
CA GLU A 76 -16.51 2.76 14.82
C GLU A 76 -16.01 2.82 13.37
N ALA A 77 -14.70 3.06 13.19
CA ALA A 77 -14.00 2.96 11.92
C ALA A 77 -12.94 1.85 11.99
N GLU A 78 -12.97 0.91 11.05
CA GLU A 78 -11.98 -0.17 10.99
C GLU A 78 -10.81 0.19 10.06
N LYS A 79 -9.59 0.18 10.61
CA LYS A 79 -8.35 0.30 9.86
C LYS A 79 -7.73 -1.09 9.69
N ILE A 80 -7.77 -1.60 8.47
CA ILE A 80 -7.03 -2.81 8.09
C ILE A 80 -5.61 -2.40 7.71
N TYR A 81 -4.63 -2.89 8.46
CA TYR A 81 -3.21 -2.69 8.18
C TYR A 81 -2.68 -3.83 7.32
N TYR A 82 -1.99 -3.46 6.25
CA TYR A 82 -1.40 -4.39 5.29
C TYR A 82 0.11 -4.37 5.42
N ALA A 83 0.72 -5.54 5.23
CA ALA A 83 2.16 -5.74 5.13
C ALA A 83 2.49 -6.61 3.91
N LEU A 84 3.78 -6.81 3.64
CA LEU A 84 4.20 -7.70 2.56
C LEU A 84 3.85 -9.17 2.88
N GLY A 85 3.28 -9.84 1.89
CA GLY A 85 3.01 -11.27 1.92
C GLY A 85 4.21 -12.07 1.39
N LYS A 86 4.12 -13.41 1.48
CA LYS A 86 5.20 -14.33 1.10
C LYS A 86 5.56 -14.30 -0.39
N ASN A 87 4.65 -13.88 -1.26
CA ASN A 87 4.89 -13.78 -2.70
C ASN A 87 5.32 -12.37 -3.14
N ALA A 88 5.48 -11.43 -2.21
CA ALA A 88 5.96 -10.09 -2.51
C ALA A 88 7.37 -10.14 -3.11
N LYS A 89 7.60 -9.32 -4.14
CA LYS A 89 8.90 -9.19 -4.80
C LYS A 89 9.28 -7.71 -4.88
N PRO A 90 9.76 -7.12 -3.78
CA PRO A 90 10.24 -5.74 -3.79
C PRO A 90 11.47 -5.62 -4.69
N ALA A 91 11.48 -4.57 -5.51
CA ALA A 91 12.56 -4.22 -6.43
C ALA A 91 13.50 -3.16 -5.85
N MET A 92 13.19 -2.60 -4.67
CA MET A 92 13.95 -1.55 -3.99
C MET A 92 14.08 -0.30 -4.86
N ILE A 93 12.94 0.21 -5.34
CA ILE A 93 12.92 1.40 -6.21
C ILE A 93 13.48 2.63 -5.46
N GLU A 94 14.55 3.23 -6.00
CA GLU A 94 15.32 4.29 -5.33
C GLU A 94 14.46 5.50 -4.94
N LYS A 95 13.56 5.99 -5.80
CA LYS A 95 12.69 7.12 -5.45
C LYS A 95 11.77 6.85 -4.25
N VAL A 96 11.39 5.58 -4.02
CA VAL A 96 10.57 5.20 -2.86
C VAL A 96 11.44 5.20 -1.61
N LYS A 97 12.65 4.64 -1.71
CA LYS A 97 13.67 4.67 -0.66
C LYS A 97 13.97 6.10 -0.22
N GLU A 98 14.32 6.98 -1.15
CA GLU A 98 14.61 8.40 -0.87
C GLU A 98 13.45 9.10 -0.15
N PHE A 99 12.21 8.82 -0.55
CA PHE A 99 11.04 9.41 0.09
C PHE A 99 10.97 9.03 1.59
N PHE A 100 11.14 7.75 1.91
CA PHE A 100 11.09 7.28 3.30
C PHE A 100 12.35 7.67 4.10
N GLU A 101 13.51 7.74 3.48
CA GLU A 101 14.74 8.24 4.12
C GLU A 101 14.62 9.73 4.48
N LYS A 102 14.08 10.56 3.58
CA LYS A 102 13.83 11.99 3.86
C LYS A 102 12.81 12.17 4.98
N LYS A 103 11.74 11.36 4.98
CA LYS A 103 10.70 11.40 6.00
C LYS A 103 11.21 11.01 7.39
N ASN A 104 12.13 10.04 7.47
CA ASN A 104 12.73 9.62 8.75
C ASN A 104 13.77 10.61 9.31
N LYS A 105 14.22 11.58 8.52
CA LYS A 105 15.18 12.63 8.93
C LYS A 105 14.53 13.94 9.35
N GLN A 106 13.20 14.03 9.31
CA GLN A 106 12.47 15.18 9.86
C GLN A 106 12.15 14.89 11.34
N PRO A 107 12.63 15.72 12.29
CA PRO A 107 12.39 15.57 13.72
C PRO A 107 10.91 15.76 14.11
#